data_AF-L1I7E5-F1
#
_entry.id   AF-L1I7E5-F1
#
_cell.length_a   1.000
_cell.length_b   1.000
_cell.length_c   1.000
_cell.angle_alpha   90.00
_cell.angle_beta   90.00
_cell.angle_gamma   90.00
#
_symmetry.space_group_name_H-M   'P 1'
#
loop_
_entity.id
_entity.type
_entity.pdbx_description
1 polymer ?
#
loop_
_entity_poly.entity_id
_entity_poly.type
_entity_poly.pdbx_seq_one_letter_code
_entity_poly.pdbx_strand_id
1 'polypeptide(L)'
;MDMEKELGLQNEMEDKMHRNQKYLAHYYKREISTFTQRYVLEELFREVVCIVQDSEDHALQSMLPKTVLNTMQRGEISMSDVFRLLNDPEHASFRRNVWKTIGLPQDLVLPPFDPRTMMYVQLSEMIRCSPGKYVFLHSYADDREIIFFSEVAKRFEKKVDYFDPVSAFAGERILKADDFFPHNRTNFEP
;
A
#
# COMPACT_ATOMS: atom_id res chain seq x y z
N MET A 1 -33.18 -23.76 -33.10
CA MET A 1 -32.37 -22.64 -33.63
C MET A 1 -32.38 -21.44 -32.70
N ASP A 2 -33.46 -21.16 -31.95
CA ASP A 2 -33.50 -20.05 -30.98
C ASP A 2 -32.85 -20.38 -29.62
N MET A 3 -33.00 -21.60 -29.11
CA MET A 3 -32.44 -21.99 -27.80
C MET A 3 -30.90 -21.98 -27.77
N GLU A 4 -30.23 -22.35 -28.87
CA GLU A 4 -28.77 -22.27 -28.99
C GLU A 4 -28.26 -20.83 -29.10
N LYS A 5 -29.05 -19.93 -29.72
CA LYS A 5 -28.74 -18.50 -29.79
C LYS A 5 -28.93 -17.81 -28.44
N GLU A 6 -30.00 -18.14 -27.71
CA GLU A 6 -30.24 -17.63 -26.35
C GLU A 6 -29.16 -18.10 -25.38
N LEU A 7 -28.77 -19.38 -25.44
CA LEU A 7 -27.68 -19.92 -24.63
C LEU A 7 -26.34 -19.25 -24.96
N GLY A 8 -26.08 -18.98 -26.24
CA GLY A 8 -24.90 -18.23 -26.69
C GLY A 8 -24.84 -16.80 -26.14
N LEU A 9 -25.96 -16.08 -26.22
CA LEU A 9 -26.09 -14.71 -25.69
C LEU A 9 -25.92 -14.67 -24.16
N GLN A 10 -26.46 -15.67 -23.45
CA GLN A 10 -26.33 -15.76 -22.00
C GLN A 10 -24.88 -16.00 -21.56
N ASN A 11 -24.17 -16.92 -22.23
CA ASN A 11 -22.74 -17.16 -21.99
C ASN A 11 -21.89 -15.90 -22.26
N GLU A 12 -22.16 -15.18 -23.36
CA GLU A 12 -21.45 -13.93 -23.67
C GLU A 12 -21.67 -12.84 -22.62
N MET A 13 -22.89 -12.77 -22.07
CA MET A 13 -23.25 -11.81 -21.02
C MET A 13 -22.56 -12.14 -19.69
N GLU A 14 -22.53 -13.42 -19.29
CA GLU A 14 -21.82 -13.89 -18.10
C GLU A 14 -20.30 -13.63 -18.22
N ASP A 15 -19.71 -13.96 -19.37
CA ASP A 15 -18.30 -13.68 -19.66
C ASP A 15 -17.99 -12.18 -19.59
N LYS A 16 -18.88 -11.34 -20.12
CA LYS A 16 -18.74 -9.88 -20.03
C LYS A 16 -18.81 -9.41 -18.58
N MET A 17 -19.72 -9.96 -17.77
CA MET A 17 -19.84 -9.62 -16.36
C MET A 17 -18.57 -9.98 -15.59
N HIS A 18 -18.04 -11.19 -15.79
CA HIS A 18 -16.80 -11.63 -15.15
C HIS A 18 -15.60 -10.77 -15.54
N ARG A 19 -15.46 -10.44 -16.83
CA ARG A 19 -14.41 -9.51 -17.30
C ARG A 19 -14.54 -8.13 -16.64
N ASN A 20 -15.76 -7.59 -16.59
CA ASN A 20 -16.00 -6.29 -15.98
C ASN A 20 -15.68 -6.29 -14.48
N GLN A 21 -16.07 -7.34 -13.74
CA GLN A 21 -15.72 -7.49 -12.32
C GLN A 21 -14.21 -7.49 -12.11
N LYS A 22 -13.45 -8.18 -12.98
CA LYS A 22 -11.98 -8.17 -12.93
C LYS A 22 -11.43 -6.76 -13.15
N TYR A 23 -11.92 -6.02 -14.14
CA TYR A 23 -11.49 -4.64 -14.41
C TYR A 23 -11.81 -3.70 -13.25
N LEU A 24 -13.01 -3.81 -12.66
CA LEU A 24 -13.40 -3.04 -11.47
C LEU A 24 -12.51 -3.36 -10.27
N ALA A 25 -12.15 -4.62 -10.05
CA ALA A 25 -11.22 -5.00 -8.99
C ALA A 25 -9.85 -4.32 -9.19
N HIS A 26 -9.31 -4.32 -10.41
CA HIS A 26 -8.06 -3.62 -10.71
C HIS A 26 -8.16 -2.10 -10.49
N TYR A 27 -9.30 -1.50 -10.85
CA TYR A 27 -9.57 -0.09 -10.57
C TYR A 27 -9.51 0.20 -9.07
N TYR A 28 -10.28 -0.50 -8.25
CA TYR A 28 -10.31 -0.25 -6.80
C TYR A 28 -8.96 -0.52 -6.14
N LYS A 29 -8.24 -1.57 -6.54
CA LYS A 29 -6.87 -1.83 -6.07
C LYS A 29 -5.94 -0.66 -6.36
N ARG A 30 -6.02 -0.06 -7.56
CA ARG A 30 -5.24 1.14 -7.93
C ARG A 30 -5.61 2.33 -7.06
N GLU A 31 -6.89 2.60 -6.83
CA GLU A 31 -7.33 3.74 -6.01
C GLU A 31 -6.85 3.63 -4.56
N ILE A 32 -6.77 2.41 -4.02
CA ILE A 32 -6.36 2.19 -2.63
C ILE A 32 -4.86 1.87 -2.45
N SER A 33 -4.09 1.72 -3.53
CA SER A 33 -2.72 1.21 -3.47
C SER A 33 -1.82 2.06 -2.58
N THR A 34 -1.80 3.38 -2.80
CA THR A 34 -1.03 4.34 -2.02
C THR A 34 -1.34 4.25 -0.53
N PHE A 35 -2.62 4.08 -0.17
CA PHE A 35 -3.05 3.96 1.22
C PHE A 35 -2.54 2.67 1.85
N THR A 36 -2.69 1.54 1.16
CA THR A 36 -2.24 0.24 1.67
C THR A 36 -0.72 0.18 1.86
N GLN A 37 0.04 0.76 0.93
CA GLN A 37 1.50 0.88 1.04
C GLN A 37 1.90 1.79 2.20
N ARG A 38 1.24 2.94 2.36
CA ARG A 38 1.48 3.87 3.47
C ARG A 38 1.27 3.22 4.83
N TYR A 39 0.18 2.47 5.02
CA TYR A 39 -0.08 1.81 6.31
C TYR A 39 1.01 0.84 6.71
N VAL A 40 1.60 0.12 5.75
CA VAL A 40 2.72 -0.78 6.02
C VAL A 40 3.98 -0.01 6.39
N LEU A 41 4.24 1.13 5.76
CA LEU A 41 5.34 2.01 6.15
C LEU A 41 5.13 2.61 7.54
N GLU A 42 3.90 2.97 7.90
CA GLU A 42 3.54 3.46 9.23
C GLU A 42 3.78 2.41 10.32
N GLU A 43 3.36 1.17 10.09
CA GLU A 43 3.64 0.04 11.00
C GLU A 43 5.16 -0.19 11.14
N LEU A 44 5.89 -0.23 10.02
CA LEU A 44 7.34 -0.40 10.01
C LEU A 44 8.07 0.71 10.76
N PHE A 45 7.77 1.97 10.47
CA PHE A 45 8.46 3.12 11.08
C PHE A 45 8.12 3.28 12.56
N ARG A 46 6.90 2.92 12.96
CA ARG A 46 6.56 2.82 14.37
C ARG A 46 7.43 1.78 15.07
N GLU A 47 7.59 0.61 14.47
CA GLU A 47 8.44 -0.45 15.04
C GLU A 47 9.91 -0.02 15.15
N VAL A 48 10.43 0.69 14.14
CA VAL A 48 11.78 1.31 14.19
C VAL A 48 11.91 2.24 15.39
N VAL A 49 10.93 3.12 15.62
CA VAL A 49 10.95 4.08 16.74
C VAL A 49 10.86 3.34 18.07
N CYS A 50 9.96 2.37 18.23
CA CYS A 50 9.81 1.58 19.45
C CYS A 50 11.12 0.84 19.79
N ILE A 51 11.76 0.20 18.81
CA ILE A 51 13.04 -0.49 19.03
C ILE A 51 14.13 0.46 19.52
N VAL A 52 14.19 1.69 18.98
CA VAL A 52 15.17 2.69 19.45
C VAL A 52 14.83 3.16 20.86
N GLN A 53 13.56 3.42 21.15
CA GLN A 53 13.09 3.88 22.48
C GLN A 53 13.33 2.83 23.57
N ASP A 54 13.03 1.57 23.26
CA ASP A 54 13.04 0.45 24.21
C ASP A 54 14.39 -0.30 24.25
N SER A 55 15.40 0.17 23.50
CA SER A 55 16.75 -0.42 23.44
C SER A 55 17.45 -0.36 24.81
N GLU A 56 17.53 -1.50 25.51
CA GLU A 56 18.20 -1.61 26.82
C GLU A 56 19.73 -1.49 26.74
N ASP A 57 20.35 -1.98 25.67
CA ASP A 57 21.81 -1.94 25.48
C ASP A 57 22.34 -0.62 24.90
N HIS A 58 21.42 0.30 24.57
CA HIS A 58 21.68 1.59 23.92
C HIS A 58 22.50 1.52 22.62
N ALA A 59 22.70 0.33 22.04
CA ALA A 59 23.60 0.14 20.90
C ALA A 59 23.06 0.89 19.69
N LEU A 60 21.76 0.75 19.39
CA LEU A 60 21.09 1.47 18.29
C LEU A 60 21.04 2.97 18.52
N GLN A 61 20.81 3.40 19.76
CA GLN A 61 20.76 4.82 20.13
C GLN A 61 22.11 5.51 19.89
N SER A 62 23.22 4.82 20.13
CA SER A 62 24.57 5.36 19.92
C SER A 62 24.92 5.61 18.44
N MET A 63 24.19 4.98 17.52
CA MET A 63 24.38 5.12 16.06
C MET A 63 23.65 6.35 15.49
N LEU A 64 22.86 7.05 16.30
CA LEU A 64 22.02 8.16 15.87
C LEU A 64 22.60 9.51 16.29
N PRO A 65 22.45 10.55 15.45
CA PRO A 65 22.69 11.92 15.90
C PRO A 65 21.81 12.25 17.10
N LYS A 66 22.37 12.97 18.10
CA LYS A 66 21.64 13.35 19.32
C LYS A 66 20.30 14.03 19.04
N THR A 67 20.23 14.85 17.99
CA THR A 67 19.00 15.53 17.59
C THR A 67 17.92 14.55 17.17
N VAL A 68 18.26 13.56 16.35
CA VAL A 68 17.35 12.50 15.87
C VAL A 68 16.94 11.57 17.02
N LEU A 69 17.89 11.20 17.88
CA LEU A 69 17.60 10.38 19.06
C LEU A 69 16.60 11.07 19.99
N ASN A 70 16.81 12.36 20.28
CA ASN A 70 15.91 13.13 21.14
C ASN A 70 14.50 13.23 20.56
N THR A 71 14.35 13.43 19.25
CA THR A 71 13.02 13.50 18.62
C THR A 71 12.34 12.13 18.60
N MET A 72 13.08 11.05 18.37
CA MET A 72 12.56 9.68 18.51
C MET A 72 12.08 9.41 19.95
N GLN A 73 12.89 9.72 20.97
CA GLN A 73 12.54 9.49 22.38
C GLN A 73 11.32 10.29 22.85
N ARG A 74 11.09 11.47 22.27
CA ARG A 74 9.90 12.29 22.56
C ARG A 74 8.66 11.89 21.75
N GLY A 75 8.79 10.98 20.78
CA GLY A 75 7.71 10.63 19.85
C GLY A 75 7.37 11.76 18.87
N GLU A 76 8.30 12.69 18.64
CA GLU A 76 8.12 13.88 17.81
C GLU A 76 8.68 13.70 16.39
N ILE A 77 9.33 12.56 16.11
CA ILE A 77 9.92 12.30 14.80
C ILE A 77 8.83 12.04 13.74
N SER A 78 8.97 12.66 12.57
CA SER A 78 8.05 12.44 11.46
C SER A 78 8.40 11.18 10.66
N MET A 79 7.42 10.58 9.98
CA MET A 79 7.66 9.48 9.03
C MET A 79 8.70 9.84 7.96
N SER A 80 8.65 11.09 7.46
CA SER A 80 9.59 11.59 6.47
C SER A 80 11.02 11.57 6.99
N ASP A 81 11.22 11.92 8.27
CA ASP A 81 12.55 11.93 8.88
C ASP A 81 13.04 10.51 9.16
N VAL A 82 12.16 9.59 9.58
CA VAL A 82 12.50 8.15 9.70
C VAL A 82 12.87 7.59 8.32
N PHE A 83 12.10 7.89 7.28
CA PHE A 83 12.40 7.47 5.91
C PHE A 83 13.76 8.00 5.45
N ARG A 84 14.05 9.29 5.64
CA ARG A 84 15.34 9.89 5.28
C ARG A 84 16.48 9.21 6.02
N LEU A 85 16.35 9.03 7.34
CA LEU A 85 17.35 8.34 8.16
C LEU A 85 17.62 6.92 7.66
N LEU A 86 16.57 6.14 7.38
CA LEU A 86 16.73 4.77 6.92
C LEU A 86 17.24 4.70 5.47
N ASN A 87 16.92 5.66 4.62
CA ASN A 87 17.36 5.68 3.22
C ASN A 87 18.75 6.31 3.02
N ASP A 88 19.27 7.01 4.03
CA ASP A 88 20.58 7.64 3.99
C ASP A 88 21.72 6.59 3.95
N PRO A 89 22.61 6.64 2.95
CA PRO A 89 23.79 5.77 2.89
C PRO A 89 24.69 5.87 4.13
N GLU A 90 24.82 7.04 4.75
CA GLU A 90 25.66 7.23 5.94
C GLU A 90 25.12 6.45 7.15
N HIS A 91 23.81 6.22 7.18
CA HIS A 91 23.10 5.49 8.23
C HIS A 91 22.75 4.05 7.83
N ALA A 92 23.41 3.49 6.80
CA ALA A 92 23.17 2.12 6.35
C ALA A 92 23.45 1.06 7.42
N SER A 93 24.43 1.29 8.28
CA SER A 93 24.74 0.41 9.42
C SER A 93 23.60 0.40 10.44
N PHE A 94 23.01 1.56 10.74
CA PHE A 94 21.84 1.67 11.60
C PHE A 94 20.66 0.90 11.00
N ARG A 95 20.33 1.14 9.72
CA ARG A 95 19.26 0.41 9.00
C ARG A 95 19.44 -1.10 9.11
N ARG A 96 20.63 -1.64 8.83
CA ARG A 96 20.92 -3.08 8.89
C ARG A 96 20.66 -3.67 10.27
N ASN A 97 21.08 -2.98 11.33
CA ASN A 97 20.87 -3.45 12.69
C ASN A 97 19.38 -3.40 13.07
N VAL A 98 18.67 -2.33 12.69
CA VAL A 98 17.22 -2.26 12.91
C VAL A 98 16.50 -3.39 12.16
N TRP A 99 16.83 -3.64 10.89
CA TRP A 99 16.26 -4.76 10.12
C TRP A 99 16.51 -6.10 10.78
N LYS A 100 17.74 -6.34 11.26
CA LYS A 100 18.07 -7.54 12.01
C LYS A 100 17.19 -7.68 13.26
N THR A 101 16.97 -6.61 14.02
CA THR A 101 16.14 -6.62 15.23
C THR A 101 14.66 -6.86 14.91
N ILE A 102 14.14 -6.25 13.84
CA ILE A 102 12.76 -6.47 13.37
C ILE A 102 12.58 -7.89 12.81
N GLY A 103 13.64 -8.49 12.24
CA GLY A 103 13.57 -9.77 11.52
C GLY A 103 13.36 -9.61 10.01
N LEU A 104 13.77 -8.47 9.45
CA LEU A 104 13.81 -8.21 8.01
C LEU A 104 15.21 -8.53 7.43
N PRO A 105 15.32 -8.79 6.11
CA PRO A 105 16.61 -8.90 5.45
C PRO A 105 17.45 -7.64 5.66
N GLN A 106 18.71 -7.78 6.06
CA GLN A 106 19.56 -6.63 6.43
C GLN A 106 19.92 -5.75 5.22
N ASP A 107 20.01 -6.36 4.03
CA ASP A 107 20.25 -5.70 2.76
C ASP A 107 18.99 -5.06 2.16
N LEU A 108 17.82 -5.22 2.79
CA LEU A 108 16.58 -4.62 2.34
C LEU A 108 16.70 -3.09 2.29
N VAL A 109 16.42 -2.52 1.11
CA VAL A 109 16.50 -1.08 0.88
C VAL A 109 15.13 -0.53 0.59
N LEU A 110 14.78 0.59 1.22
CA LEU A 110 13.52 1.28 0.96
C LEU A 110 13.48 1.72 -0.51
N PRO A 111 12.40 1.48 -1.26
CA PRO A 111 12.30 1.95 -2.64
C PRO A 111 12.15 3.49 -2.67
N PRO A 112 12.45 4.12 -3.81
CA PRO A 112 12.29 5.55 -3.95
C PRO A 112 10.79 5.91 -3.92
N PHE A 113 10.37 6.67 -2.92
CA PHE A 113 9.02 7.22 -2.85
C PHE A 113 9.05 8.73 -3.02
N ASP A 114 8.02 9.32 -3.65
CA ASP A 114 7.75 10.75 -3.50
C ASP A 114 7.06 10.96 -2.15
N PRO A 115 7.73 11.59 -1.16
CA PRO A 115 7.14 11.83 0.15
C PRO A 115 5.89 12.70 0.06
N ARG A 116 5.76 13.56 -0.97
CA ARG A 116 4.57 14.41 -1.14
C ARG A 116 3.33 13.59 -1.48
N THR A 117 3.50 12.54 -2.28
CA THR A 117 2.40 11.69 -2.73
C THR A 117 1.99 10.67 -1.68
N MET A 118 2.94 10.16 -0.88
CA MET A 118 2.67 9.13 0.11
C MET A 118 2.50 9.65 1.54
N MET A 119 3.15 10.76 1.90
CA MET A 119 3.25 11.24 3.30
C MET A 119 2.48 12.54 3.55
N TYR A 120 2.18 13.36 2.52
CA TYR A 120 1.51 14.66 2.67
C TYR A 120 0.05 14.72 2.19
N VAL A 121 -0.49 13.67 1.58
CA VAL A 121 -1.91 13.68 1.20
C VAL A 121 -2.77 13.75 2.47
N GLN A 122 -3.60 14.79 2.55
CA GLN A 122 -4.62 15.04 3.57
C GLN A 122 -5.62 13.88 3.59
N LEU A 123 -5.24 12.79 4.24
CA LEU A 123 -6.22 11.95 4.91
C LEU A 123 -6.45 12.59 6.26
N SER A 124 -7.71 12.91 6.51
CA SER A 124 -8.22 13.29 7.80
C SER A 124 -7.68 12.37 8.90
N GLU A 125 -7.65 12.93 10.11
CA GLU A 125 -7.41 12.31 11.41
C GLU A 125 -8.35 11.12 11.75
N MET A 126 -8.94 10.45 10.76
CA MET A 126 -9.67 9.21 10.91
C MET A 126 -8.85 8.05 10.34
N ILE A 127 -8.05 7.46 11.23
CA ILE A 127 -7.65 6.05 11.12
C ILE A 127 -8.95 5.24 11.07
N ARG A 128 -9.42 4.89 9.88
CA ARG A 128 -10.48 3.90 9.73
C ARG A 128 -9.85 2.55 10.00
N CYS A 129 -10.11 2.02 11.19
CA CYS A 129 -9.80 0.65 11.61
C CYS A 129 -10.27 -0.38 10.57
N SER A 130 -9.38 -0.72 9.66
CA SER A 130 -9.19 -2.11 9.28
C SER A 130 -7.70 -2.27 9.05
N PRO A 131 -7.00 -3.17 9.78
CA PRO A 131 -5.66 -3.57 9.39
C PRO A 131 -5.81 -4.17 7.99
N GLY A 132 -5.38 -3.42 6.98
CA GLY A 132 -5.47 -3.88 5.59
C GLY A 132 -4.73 -5.21 5.49
N LYS A 133 -5.44 -6.27 5.06
CA LYS A 133 -4.83 -7.59 4.85
C LYS A 133 -3.92 -7.61 3.61
N TYR A 134 -3.98 -6.57 2.80
CA TYR A 134 -3.33 -6.50 1.52
C TYR A 134 -2.50 -5.23 1.37
N VAL A 135 -1.39 -5.38 0.65
CA VAL A 135 -0.59 -4.30 0.07
C VAL A 135 -0.73 -4.41 -1.43
N PHE A 136 -1.29 -3.37 -2.07
CA PHE A 136 -1.46 -3.40 -3.52
C PHE A 136 -0.29 -2.73 -4.22
N LEU A 137 0.34 -3.47 -5.12
CA LEU A 137 1.43 -2.98 -5.96
C LEU A 137 1.00 -2.92 -7.42
N HIS A 138 1.66 -2.04 -8.15
CA HIS A 138 1.56 -2.00 -9.59
C HIS A 138 2.12 -3.31 -10.19
N SER A 139 1.47 -3.89 -11.19
CA SER A 139 1.96 -5.15 -11.81
C SER A 139 3.32 -5.01 -12.50
N TYR A 140 3.70 -3.79 -12.83
CA TYR A 140 5.02 -3.42 -13.36
C TYR A 140 5.82 -2.59 -12.35
N ALA A 141 5.57 -2.75 -11.05
CA ALA A 141 6.42 -2.17 -10.01
C ALA A 141 7.86 -2.67 -10.19
N ASP A 142 8.84 -1.84 -9.82
CA ASP A 142 10.23 -2.25 -9.91
C ASP A 142 10.57 -3.33 -8.88
N ASP A 143 11.62 -4.12 -9.17
CA ASP A 143 12.02 -5.24 -8.32
C ASP A 143 12.31 -4.82 -6.88
N ARG A 144 12.84 -3.61 -6.66
CA ARG A 144 13.16 -3.11 -5.31
C ARG A 144 11.89 -2.80 -4.53
N GLU A 145 10.88 -2.20 -5.16
CA GLU A 145 9.56 -2.00 -4.56
C GLU A 145 8.89 -3.34 -4.21
N ILE A 146 8.92 -4.29 -5.14
CA ILE A 146 8.32 -5.62 -4.94
C ILE A 146 9.00 -6.36 -3.78
N ILE A 147 10.33 -6.44 -3.78
CA ILE A 147 11.10 -7.11 -2.72
C ILE A 147 10.83 -6.45 -1.38
N PHE A 148 10.90 -5.11 -1.33
CA PHE A 148 10.67 -4.36 -0.09
C PHE A 148 9.29 -4.64 0.50
N PHE A 149 8.22 -4.41 -0.26
CA PHE A 149 6.87 -4.59 0.28
C PHE A 149 6.53 -6.04 0.54
N SER A 150 7.10 -7.00 -0.19
CA SER A 150 6.88 -8.43 0.08
C SER A 150 7.45 -8.83 1.43
N GLU A 151 8.68 -8.43 1.74
CA GLU A 151 9.33 -8.76 3.02
C GLU A 151 8.65 -8.05 4.19
N VAL A 152 8.33 -6.76 4.03
CA VAL A 152 7.67 -5.99 5.09
C VAL A 152 6.22 -6.47 5.29
N ALA A 153 5.46 -6.73 4.22
CA ALA A 153 4.10 -7.27 4.33
C ALA A 153 4.10 -8.61 5.07
N LYS A 154 5.03 -9.51 4.73
CA LYS A 154 5.19 -10.80 5.41
C LYS A 154 5.45 -10.62 6.91
N ARG A 155 6.28 -9.65 7.29
CA ARG A 155 6.57 -9.35 8.70
C ARG A 155 5.35 -8.90 9.51
N PHE A 156 4.38 -8.27 8.85
CA PHE A 156 3.13 -7.80 9.46
C PHE A 156 1.92 -8.67 9.10
N GLU A 157 2.14 -9.91 8.65
CA GLU A 157 1.10 -10.88 8.28
C GLU A 157 0.10 -10.36 7.22
N LYS A 158 0.59 -9.52 6.30
CA LYS A 158 -0.16 -8.98 5.16
C LYS A 158 0.23 -9.71 3.87
N LYS A 159 -0.64 -9.63 2.87
CA LYS A 159 -0.45 -10.22 1.55
C LYS A 159 -0.13 -9.13 0.52
N VAL A 160 0.85 -9.37 -0.34
CA VAL A 160 1.02 -8.54 -1.53
C VAL A 160 0.08 -9.05 -2.63
N ASP A 161 -0.61 -8.13 -3.27
CA ASP A 161 -1.45 -8.39 -4.44
C ASP A 161 -1.24 -7.26 -5.46
N TYR A 162 -1.57 -7.52 -6.71
CA TYR A 162 -1.20 -6.65 -7.83
C TYR A 162 -2.42 -6.10 -8.55
N PHE A 163 -2.24 -4.91 -9.12
CA PHE A 163 -3.17 -4.36 -10.09
C PHE A 163 -2.50 -4.08 -11.43
N ASP A 164 -3.22 -4.36 -12.52
CA ASP A 164 -2.81 -4.04 -13.88
C ASP A 164 -3.40 -2.68 -14.27
N PRO A 165 -2.60 -1.69 -14.68
CA PRO A 165 -3.08 -0.35 -15.03
C PRO A 165 -4.07 -0.35 -16.18
N VAL A 166 -3.83 -1.16 -17.22
CA VAL A 166 -4.70 -1.22 -18.40
C VAL A 166 -6.09 -1.68 -17.98
N SER A 167 -6.16 -2.74 -17.17
CA SER A 167 -7.38 -3.25 -16.57
C SER A 167 -8.04 -2.25 -15.62
N ALA A 168 -7.24 -1.50 -14.84
CA ALA A 168 -7.76 -0.46 -13.95
C ALA A 168 -8.40 0.70 -14.72
N PHE A 169 -7.79 1.14 -15.83
CA PHE A 169 -8.37 2.16 -16.72
C PHE A 169 -9.66 1.65 -17.38
N ALA A 170 -9.71 0.37 -17.78
CA ALA A 170 -10.95 -0.23 -18.27
C ALA A 170 -12.05 -0.22 -17.18
N GLY A 171 -11.70 -0.53 -15.93
CA GLY A 171 -12.62 -0.48 -14.79
C GLY A 171 -13.14 0.93 -14.51
N GLU A 172 -12.26 1.93 -14.57
CA GLU A 172 -12.66 3.34 -14.42
C GLU A 172 -13.65 3.77 -15.50
N ARG A 173 -13.42 3.37 -16.75
CA ARG A 173 -14.35 3.64 -17.86
C ARG A 173 -15.70 2.98 -17.66
N ILE A 174 -15.73 1.76 -17.11
CA ILE A 174 -16.98 1.06 -16.79
C ILE A 174 -17.77 1.84 -15.74
N LEU A 175 -17.13 2.35 -14.69
CA LEU A 175 -17.81 3.17 -13.66
C LEU A 175 -18.34 4.49 -14.20
N LYS A 176 -17.58 5.15 -15.08
CA LYS A 176 -17.96 6.42 -15.70
C LYS A 176 -19.06 6.30 -16.75
N ALA A 177 -19.34 5.09 -17.23
CA ALA A 177 -20.33 4.86 -18.28
C ALA A 177 -21.77 4.77 -17.76
N ASP A 178 -22.04 5.01 -16.47
CA ASP A 178 -23.37 4.91 -15.81
C ASP A 178 -24.10 3.54 -15.93
N ASP A 179 -23.58 2.59 -16.70
CA ASP A 179 -24.29 1.35 -17.06
C ASP A 179 -24.15 0.20 -16.04
N PHE A 180 -23.42 0.37 -14.93
CA PHE A 180 -23.22 -0.74 -13.97
C PHE A 180 -24.31 -0.84 -12.90
N PHE A 181 -25.03 0.24 -12.64
CA PHE A 181 -26.28 0.22 -11.92
C PHE A 181 -27.33 0.76 -12.88
N PRO A 182 -28.29 -0.06 -13.37
CA PRO A 182 -29.46 0.52 -14.00
C PRO A 182 -30.09 1.43 -12.95
N HIS A 183 -29.97 2.74 -13.14
CA HIS A 183 -30.81 3.67 -12.42
C HIS A 183 -32.23 3.26 -12.79
N ASN A 184 -32.92 2.61 -11.84
CA ASN A 184 -34.36 2.70 -11.77
C ASN A 184 -34.66 4.18 -11.62
N ARG A 185 -34.72 4.89 -12.75
CA ARG A 185 -35.46 6.14 -12.87
C ARG A 185 -36.91 5.75 -12.63
N THR A 186 -37.27 5.59 -11.36
CA THR A 186 -38.64 5.77 -10.95
C THR A 186 -38.98 7.19 -11.33
N ASN A 187 -39.64 7.33 -12.48
CA ASN A 187 -40.36 8.52 -12.85
C ASN A 187 -41.42 8.74 -11.76
N PHE A 188 -41.04 9.47 -10.71
CA PHE A 188 -42.02 10.24 -9.97
C PHE A 188 -42.25 11.50 -10.82
N GLU A 189 -43.24 11.40 -11.70
CA GLU A 189 -43.94 12.58 -12.18
C GLU A 189 -44.70 13.23 -11.01
N PRO A 190 -44.88 14.57 -11.04
CA PRO A 190 -45.23 15.39 -9.88
C PRO A 190 -46.60 15.11 -9.25
#